data_AF-X1CJD7-F1
#
_entry.id   AF-X1CJD7-F1
#
_cell.length_a   1.000
_cell.length_b   1.000
_cell.length_c   1.000
_cell.angle_alpha   90.00
_cell.angle_beta   90.00
_cell.angle_gamma   90.00
#
_symmetry.space_group_name_H-M   'P 1'
#
loop_
_entity.id
_entity.type
_entity.pdbx_description
1 polymer ?
#
loop_
_entity_poly.entity_id
_entity_poly.type
_entity_poly.pdbx_seq_one_letter_code
_entity_poly.pdbx_strand_id
1 'polypeptide(L)'
;MEIARQLEKLGVDVIEAGFPATSPGDFEAVRRITQEVSVPVIAALARALPFDIKQAGEALKKAKKGRVHTFIGTSPIHMKYQLNKSPQQVLQLARKAVKLAREYTSKVEFSPMDATRSDFVFLCEVIESGIKGKSMRARIRRVSRRL
;
A
#
# COMPACT_ATOMS: atom_id res chain seq x y z
N MET A 1 -19.97 -2.89 3.87
CA MET A 1 -19.98 -3.86 4.98
C MET A 1 -20.39 -5.26 4.55
N GLU A 2 -21.53 -5.43 3.86
CA GLU A 2 -22.00 -6.77 3.44
C GLU A 2 -20.92 -7.61 2.75
N ILE A 3 -20.28 -7.03 1.72
CA ILE A 3 -19.18 -7.69 0.98
C ILE A 3 -18.03 -8.12 1.90
N ALA A 4 -17.62 -7.27 2.85
CA ALA A 4 -16.50 -7.58 3.73
C ALA A 4 -16.79 -8.78 4.65
N ARG A 5 -18.03 -8.91 5.13
CA ARG A 5 -18.47 -10.09 5.92
C ARG A 5 -18.54 -11.35 5.06
N GLN A 6 -19.00 -11.25 3.82
CA GLN A 6 -19.00 -12.40 2.90
C GLN A 6 -17.58 -12.86 2.54
N LEU A 7 -16.66 -11.92 2.33
CA LEU A 7 -15.23 -12.23 2.12
C LEU A 7 -14.60 -12.89 3.35
N GLU A 8 -14.95 -12.45 4.56
CA GLU A 8 -14.52 -13.10 5.81
C GLU A 8 -15.04 -14.54 5.90
N LYS A 9 -16.32 -14.78 5.59
CA LYS A 9 -16.91 -16.13 5.55
C LYS A 9 -16.27 -17.03 4.49
N LEU A 10 -15.92 -16.45 3.34
CA LEU A 10 -15.20 -17.16 2.28
C LEU A 10 -13.78 -17.59 2.72
N GLY A 11 -13.24 -16.97 3.78
CA GLY A 11 -11.93 -17.33 4.32
C GLY A 11 -10.76 -16.73 3.55
N VAL A 12 -10.94 -15.55 2.93
CA VAL A 12 -9.81 -14.87 2.25
C VAL A 12 -8.74 -14.45 3.27
N ASP A 13 -7.47 -14.46 2.85
CA ASP A 13 -6.37 -14.07 3.76
C ASP A 13 -6.32 -12.56 4.04
N VAL A 14 -6.71 -11.75 3.05
CA VAL A 14 -6.55 -10.29 3.06
C VAL A 14 -7.76 -9.64 2.40
N ILE A 15 -8.29 -8.60 3.04
CA ILE A 15 -9.27 -7.68 2.45
C ILE A 15 -8.61 -6.31 2.35
N GLU A 16 -8.41 -5.81 1.13
CA GLU A 16 -8.05 -4.41 0.91
C GLU A 16 -9.33 -3.57 1.00
N ALA A 17 -9.53 -2.93 2.14
CA ALA A 17 -10.80 -2.33 2.53
C ALA A 17 -11.07 -0.96 1.89
N GLY A 18 -10.05 -0.31 1.34
CA GLY A 18 -10.18 0.99 0.67
C GLY A 18 -8.91 1.83 0.72
N PHE A 19 -9.07 3.11 0.41
CA PHE A 19 -7.99 4.11 0.38
C PHE A 19 -8.35 5.29 1.30
N PRO A 20 -8.00 5.25 2.60
CA PRO A 20 -8.50 6.22 3.59
C PRO A 20 -8.22 7.70 3.30
N ALA A 21 -7.19 8.01 2.52
CA ALA A 21 -6.81 9.39 2.24
C ALA A 21 -7.64 10.07 1.13
N THR A 22 -8.48 9.33 0.40
CA THR A 22 -9.25 9.89 -0.73
C THR A 22 -10.45 10.70 -0.27
N SER A 23 -11.12 10.29 0.81
CA SER A 23 -12.24 11.02 1.39
C SER A 23 -12.49 10.63 2.86
N PRO A 24 -13.18 11.48 3.65
CA PRO A 24 -13.63 11.11 4.99
C PRO A 24 -14.53 9.85 4.99
N GLY A 25 -15.30 9.65 3.91
CA GLY A 25 -16.15 8.47 3.74
C GLY A 25 -15.32 7.19 3.57
N ASP A 26 -14.25 7.23 2.78
CA ASP A 26 -13.33 6.09 2.61
C ASP A 26 -12.59 5.78 3.92
N PHE A 27 -12.16 6.81 4.65
CA PHE A 27 -11.55 6.64 5.98
C PHE A 27 -12.51 5.92 6.92
N GLU A 28 -13.75 6.39 7.04
CA GLU A 28 -14.74 5.81 7.95
C GLU A 28 -15.15 4.40 7.51
N ALA A 29 -15.27 4.15 6.20
CA ALA A 29 -15.56 2.82 5.67
C ALA A 29 -14.49 1.80 6.07
N VAL A 30 -13.20 2.13 5.90
CA VAL A 30 -12.10 1.27 6.35
C VAL A 30 -12.13 1.09 7.86
N ARG A 31 -12.28 2.18 8.62
CA ARG A 31 -12.34 2.14 10.09
C ARG A 31 -13.46 1.24 10.58
N ARG A 32 -14.64 1.30 9.98
CA ARG A 32 -15.78 0.46 10.31
C ARG A 32 -15.53 -1.01 10.01
N ILE A 33 -14.95 -1.33 8.85
CA ILE A 33 -14.55 -2.71 8.51
C ILE A 33 -13.60 -3.27 9.58
N THR A 34 -12.65 -2.47 10.07
CA THR A 34 -11.68 -2.93 11.09
C THR A 34 -12.31 -3.29 12.44
N GLN A 35 -13.50 -2.76 12.74
CA GLN A 35 -14.21 -3.02 13.99
C GLN A 35 -15.08 -4.27 13.94
N GLU A 36 -15.60 -4.61 12.75
CA GLU A 36 -16.58 -5.68 12.58
C GLU A 36 -15.95 -6.97 11.99
N VAL A 37 -14.87 -6.84 11.21
CA VAL A 37 -14.19 -7.97 10.54
C VAL A 37 -12.83 -8.22 11.19
N SER A 38 -12.52 -9.46 11.54
CA SER A 38 -11.36 -9.76 12.38
C SER A 38 -10.55 -11.00 12.01
N VAL A 39 -11.09 -11.90 11.18
CA VAL A 39 -10.39 -13.10 10.71
C VAL A 39 -9.30 -12.76 9.67
N PRO A 40 -9.62 -12.10 8.53
CA PRO A 40 -8.64 -11.71 7.52
C PRO A 40 -7.72 -10.57 7.99
N VAL A 41 -6.61 -10.37 7.28
CA VAL A 41 -5.84 -9.13 7.39
C VAL A 41 -6.59 -8.01 6.68
N ILE A 42 -6.85 -6.90 7.38
CA ILE A 42 -7.45 -5.70 6.78
C ILE A 42 -6.32 -4.80 6.27
N ALA A 43 -6.30 -4.57 4.97
CA ALA A 43 -5.34 -3.69 4.32
C ALA A 43 -5.96 -2.34 3.94
N ALA A 44 -5.19 -1.27 4.10
CA ALA A 44 -5.54 0.06 3.63
C ALA A 44 -4.49 0.57 2.64
N LEU A 45 -4.95 1.07 1.49
CA LEU A 45 -4.08 1.61 0.46
C LEU A 45 -3.64 3.03 0.82
N ALA A 46 -2.40 3.39 0.48
CA ALA A 46 -1.85 4.73 0.68
C ALA A 46 -0.84 5.08 -0.42
N ARG A 47 -0.88 6.30 -0.96
CA ARG A 47 0.27 6.83 -1.73
C ARG A 47 1.50 6.89 -0.82
N ALA A 48 2.70 6.91 -1.42
CA ALA A 48 3.95 7.13 -0.70
C ALA A 48 4.12 8.60 -0.22
N LEU A 49 3.10 9.13 0.47
CA LEU A 49 3.02 10.48 1.03
C LEU A 49 2.76 10.38 2.54
N PRO A 50 3.39 11.21 3.39
CA PRO A 50 3.21 11.11 4.83
C PRO A 50 1.75 11.21 5.29
N PHE A 51 0.96 12.11 4.69
CA PHE A 51 -0.46 12.27 5.02
C PHE A 51 -1.24 10.99 4.78
N ASP A 52 -1.11 10.39 3.59
CA ASP A 52 -1.82 9.17 3.21
C ASP A 52 -1.46 7.98 4.09
N ILE A 53 -0.17 7.82 4.43
CA ILE A 53 0.29 6.75 5.32
C ILE A 53 -0.31 6.92 6.72
N LYS A 54 -0.35 8.17 7.23
CA LYS A 54 -1.01 8.46 8.51
C LYS A 54 -2.48 8.11 8.45
N GLN A 55 -3.21 8.53 7.41
CA GLN A 55 -4.63 8.19 7.27
C GLN A 55 -4.87 6.69 7.20
N ALA A 56 -4.04 5.94 6.46
CA ALA A 56 -4.13 4.49 6.41
C ALA A 56 -3.85 3.83 7.77
N GLY A 57 -2.80 4.27 8.46
CA GLY A 57 -2.45 3.77 9.79
C GLY A 57 -3.53 4.06 10.84
N GLU A 58 -4.07 5.28 10.85
CA GLU A 58 -5.15 5.71 11.74
C GLU A 58 -6.45 4.94 11.49
N ALA A 59 -6.85 4.75 10.23
CA ALA A 59 -8.04 3.98 9.87
C ALA A 59 -7.92 2.51 10.32
N LEU A 60 -6.69 1.98 10.38
CA LEU A 60 -6.41 0.59 10.77
C LEU A 60 -6.23 0.39 12.28
N LYS A 61 -6.27 1.43 13.12
CA LYS A 61 -5.97 1.33 14.56
C LYS A 61 -6.75 0.25 15.33
N LYS A 62 -7.99 -0.02 14.92
CA LYS A 62 -8.84 -1.03 15.57
C LYS A 62 -8.77 -2.42 14.93
N ALA A 63 -8.02 -2.59 13.85
CA ALA A 63 -7.88 -3.89 13.20
C ALA A 63 -7.07 -4.86 14.07
N LYS A 64 -7.60 -6.05 14.34
CA LYS A 64 -6.81 -7.13 14.97
C LYS A 64 -5.59 -7.52 14.13
N LYS A 65 -5.71 -7.42 12.80
CA LYS A 65 -4.65 -7.72 11.83
C LYS A 65 -4.64 -6.63 10.75
N GLY A 66 -3.99 -5.49 11.01
CA GLY A 66 -3.88 -4.39 10.05
C GLY A 66 -2.68 -4.53 9.10
N ARG A 67 -2.80 -4.04 7.86
CA ARG A 67 -1.71 -3.90 6.89
C ARG A 67 -1.79 -2.57 6.16
N VAL A 68 -0.70 -1.82 6.12
CA VAL A 68 -0.59 -0.67 5.21
C VAL A 68 -0.03 -1.17 3.88
N HIS A 69 -0.77 -0.93 2.80
CA HIS A 69 -0.30 -1.16 1.44
C HIS A 69 0.04 0.19 0.81
N THR A 70 1.33 0.45 0.56
CA THR A 70 1.77 1.66 -0.10
C THR A 70 2.36 1.40 -1.49
N PHE A 71 2.39 2.41 -2.34
CA PHE A 71 2.84 2.28 -3.72
C PHE A 71 3.42 3.60 -4.24
N ILE A 72 4.24 3.49 -5.28
CA ILE A 72 4.74 4.63 -6.06
C ILE A 72 5.08 4.17 -7.49
N GLY A 73 4.90 5.07 -8.46
CA GLY A 73 5.27 4.82 -9.86
C GLY A 73 6.78 4.69 -10.02
N THR A 74 7.22 3.60 -10.67
CA THR A 74 8.65 3.28 -10.83
C THR A 74 9.13 3.31 -12.27
N SER A 75 8.23 3.44 -13.25
CA SER A 75 8.61 3.54 -14.66
C SER A 75 9.03 4.96 -15.03
N PRO A 76 9.93 5.14 -16.03
CA PRO A 76 10.39 6.47 -16.46
C PRO A 76 9.23 7.42 -16.79
N ILE A 77 8.15 6.92 -17.38
CA ILE A 77 6.97 7.72 -17.73
C ILE A 77 6.25 8.21 -16.47
N HIS A 78 6.00 7.33 -15.48
CA HIS A 78 5.36 7.76 -14.23
C HIS A 78 6.25 8.77 -13.48
N MET A 79 7.55 8.50 -13.40
CA MET A 79 8.48 9.37 -12.69
C MET A 79 8.57 10.76 -13.34
N LYS A 80 8.67 10.83 -14.67
CA LYS A 80 8.80 12.09 -15.41
C LYS A 80 7.48 12.87 -15.48
N TYR A 81 6.39 12.23 -15.90
CA TYR A 81 5.17 12.95 -16.29
C TYR A 81 4.10 13.00 -15.19
N GLN A 82 4.05 12.03 -14.28
CA GLN A 82 3.06 12.04 -13.19
C GLN A 82 3.64 12.56 -11.88
N LEU A 83 4.85 12.13 -11.53
CA LEU A 83 5.47 12.48 -10.24
C LEU A 83 6.36 13.72 -10.34
N ASN A 84 6.88 14.02 -11.54
CA ASN A 84 7.92 15.01 -11.78
C ASN A 84 9.10 14.86 -10.80
N LYS A 85 9.65 13.63 -10.73
CA LYS A 85 10.70 13.25 -9.77
C LYS A 85 11.79 12.42 -10.43
N SER A 86 13.01 12.56 -9.90
CA SER A 86 14.12 11.68 -10.26
C SER A 86 13.98 10.28 -9.63
N PRO A 87 14.64 9.25 -10.17
CA PRO A 87 14.68 7.92 -9.56
C PRO A 87 15.12 7.94 -8.09
N GLN A 88 16.12 8.77 -7.75
CA GLN A 88 16.61 8.90 -6.37
C GLN A 88 15.55 9.51 -5.45
N GLN A 89 14.78 10.50 -5.91
CA GLN A 89 13.69 11.08 -5.13
C GLN A 89 12.57 10.05 -4.89
N VAL A 90 12.24 9.25 -5.92
CA VAL A 90 11.25 8.16 -5.83
C VAL A 90 11.69 7.09 -4.83
N LEU A 91 12.95 6.67 -4.89
CA LEU A 91 13.55 5.73 -3.93
C LEU A 91 13.46 6.24 -2.49
N GLN A 92 13.77 7.53 -2.27
CA GLN A 92 13.68 8.14 -0.94
C GLN A 92 12.24 8.24 -0.42
N LEU A 93 11.27 8.54 -1.31
CA LEU A 93 9.85 8.54 -0.94
C LEU A 93 9.37 7.13 -0.57
N ALA A 94 9.74 6.11 -1.35
CA ALA A 94 9.43 4.72 -1.04
C ALA A 94 9.96 4.31 0.35
N ARG A 95 11.24 4.59 0.62
CA ARG A 95 11.88 4.32 1.92
C ARG A 95 11.15 5.01 3.08
N LYS A 96 10.86 6.31 2.94
CA LYS A 96 10.16 7.09 3.98
C LYS A 96 8.73 6.59 4.22
N ALA A 97 8.00 6.25 3.16
CA ALA A 97 6.64 5.73 3.26
C ALA A 97 6.61 4.37 3.97
N VAL A 98 7.49 3.44 3.59
CA VAL A 98 7.61 2.14 4.25
C VAL A 98 8.02 2.30 5.71
N LYS A 99 8.99 3.18 6.01
CA LYS A 99 9.41 3.45 7.39
C LYS A 99 8.25 3.98 8.23
N LEU A 100 7.52 4.97 7.74
CA LEU A 100 6.38 5.55 8.46
C LEU A 100 5.24 4.53 8.63
N ALA A 101 4.95 3.72 7.61
CA ALA A 101 3.93 2.67 7.69
C ALA A 101 4.23 1.66 8.81
N ARG A 102 5.51 1.35 9.05
CA ARG A 102 5.96 0.44 10.11
C ARG A 102 5.70 0.98 11.53
N GLU A 103 5.47 2.27 11.70
CA GLU A 103 5.08 2.86 13.00
C GLU A 103 3.63 2.48 13.38
N TYR A 104 2.80 2.09 12.40
CA TYR A 104 1.39 1.74 12.62
C TYR A 104 1.12 0.24 12.60
N THR A 105 1.91 -0.53 11.85
CA THR A 105 1.74 -1.99 11.74
C THR A 105 3.05 -2.68 11.38
N SER A 106 3.22 -3.91 11.88
CA SER A 106 4.32 -4.79 11.50
C SER A 106 4.16 -5.40 10.09
N LYS A 107 2.96 -5.33 9.49
CA LYS A 107 2.67 -5.85 8.15
C LYS A 107 2.58 -4.70 7.16
N VAL A 108 3.64 -4.51 6.37
CA VAL A 108 3.67 -3.51 5.30
C VAL A 108 3.78 -4.19 3.94
N GLU A 109 2.99 -3.72 2.99
CA GLU A 109 3.08 -4.14 1.59
C GLU A 109 3.47 -2.95 0.72
N PHE A 110 4.38 -3.16 -0.22
CA PHE A 110 4.78 -2.15 -1.19
C PHE A 110 4.59 -2.66 -2.61
N SER A 111 3.96 -1.84 -3.44
CA SER A 111 3.81 -2.09 -4.87
C SER A 111 4.62 -1.07 -5.68
N PRO A 112 5.68 -1.49 -6.39
CA PRO A 112 6.23 -0.66 -7.46
C PRO A 112 5.21 -0.61 -8.60
N MET A 113 4.51 0.52 -8.71
CA MET A 113 3.53 0.71 -9.76
C MET A 113 4.24 0.79 -11.10
N ASP A 114 3.66 0.12 -12.08
CA ASP A 114 4.16 0.02 -13.45
C ASP A 114 5.49 -0.75 -13.62
N ALA A 115 5.78 -1.65 -12.68
CA ALA A 115 7.03 -2.42 -12.60
C ALA A 115 7.46 -3.10 -13.92
N THR A 116 6.52 -3.62 -14.73
CA THR A 116 6.85 -4.30 -15.99
C THR A 116 7.38 -3.37 -17.08
N ARG A 117 7.28 -2.04 -16.88
CA ARG A 117 7.82 -1.00 -17.77
C ARG A 117 8.91 -0.17 -17.07
N SER A 118 9.33 -0.58 -15.89
CA SER A 118 10.41 0.06 -15.14
C SER A 118 11.76 -0.47 -15.57
N ASP A 119 12.79 0.34 -15.36
CA ASP A 119 14.16 -0.17 -15.42
C ASP A 119 14.33 -1.28 -14.37
N PHE A 120 14.91 -2.41 -14.77
CA PHE A 120 14.99 -3.59 -13.92
C PHE A 120 15.91 -3.38 -12.71
N VAL A 121 17.05 -2.71 -12.89
CA VAL A 121 18.00 -2.43 -11.82
C VAL A 121 17.36 -1.49 -10.79
N PHE A 122 16.73 -0.42 -11.25
CA PHE A 122 16.01 0.50 -10.37
C PHE A 122 14.84 -0.19 -9.65
N LEU A 123 14.12 -1.10 -10.31
CA LEU A 123 13.06 -1.88 -9.68
C LEU A 123 13.59 -2.73 -8.52
N CYS A 124 14.72 -3.42 -8.71
CA CYS A 124 15.41 -4.16 -7.64
C CYS A 124 15.80 -3.24 -6.49
N GLU A 125 16.43 -2.10 -6.78
CA GLU A 125 16.82 -1.12 -5.75
C GLU A 125 15.63 -0.64 -4.91
N VAL A 126 14.51 -0.30 -5.56
CA VAL A 126 13.31 0.19 -4.87
C VAL A 126 12.70 -0.91 -4.00
N ILE A 127 12.62 -2.15 -4.50
CA ILE A 127 12.09 -3.29 -3.73
C ILE A 127 12.99 -3.56 -2.51
N GLU A 128 14.29 -3.66 -2.69
CA GLU A 128 15.26 -3.88 -1.62
C GLU A 128 15.24 -2.77 -0.57
N SER A 129 15.01 -1.53 -1.01
CA SER A 129 14.96 -0.37 -0.12
C SER A 129 13.88 -0.44 0.94
N GLY A 130 12.75 -1.10 0.64
CA GLY A 130 11.69 -1.31 1.61
C GLY A 130 11.93 -2.54 2.50
N ILE A 131 12.58 -3.58 1.95
CA ILE A 131 12.67 -4.92 2.56
C ILE A 131 13.55 -4.94 3.81
N LYS A 132 14.42 -3.94 4.03
CA LYS A 132 15.22 -3.83 5.25
C LYS A 132 14.34 -3.55 6.49
N GLY A 133 13.75 -4.60 7.08
CA GLY A 133 12.98 -4.61 8.33
C GLY A 133 11.90 -5.72 8.36
N LYS A 134 11.36 -6.04 9.54
CA LYS A 134 10.38 -7.15 9.77
C LYS A 134 9.18 -7.17 8.78
N SER A 135 8.79 -8.36 8.31
CA SER A 135 7.59 -8.69 7.51
C SER A 135 7.11 -7.63 6.50
N MET A 136 7.87 -7.44 5.43
CA MET A 136 7.43 -6.66 4.27
C MET A 136 7.16 -7.56 3.06
N ARG A 137 6.06 -7.32 2.34
CA ARG A 137 5.74 -7.98 1.08
C ARG A 137 5.90 -7.00 -0.09
N ALA A 138 6.60 -7.41 -1.15
CA ALA A 138 6.59 -6.72 -2.43
C ALA A 138 5.51 -7.34 -3.34
N ARG A 139 4.73 -6.52 -4.04
CA ARG A 139 3.74 -6.97 -5.03
C ARG A 139 3.99 -6.30 -6.38
N ILE A 140 4.36 -7.10 -7.39
CA ILE A 140 4.48 -6.64 -8.77
C ILE A 140 3.10 -6.78 -9.43
N ARG A 141 2.54 -5.66 -9.90
CA ARG A 141 1.31 -5.64 -10.70
C ARG A 141 1.61 -5.28 -12.14
N ARG A 142 1.04 -6.05 -13.08
CA ARG A 142 0.99 -5.67 -14.49
C ARG A 142 -0.11 -4.61 -14.66
N VAL A 143 0.27 -3.41 -15.08
CA VAL A 143 -0.66 -2.26 -15.17
C VAL A 143 -1.28 -2.14 -16.57
N SER A 144 -0.76 -2.84 -17.60
CA SER A 144 -1.41 -2.93 -18.91
C SER A 144 -1.19 -4.27 -19.62
N ARG A 145 -2.24 -4.75 -20.31
CA ARG A 145 -2.09 -5.62 -21.49
C ARG A 145 -1.95 -4.68 -22.68
N ARG A 146 -0.87 -4.79 -23.47
CA ARG A 146 -0.97 -4.41 -24.87
C ARG A 146 -1.94 -5.42 -25.49
N LEU A 147 -3.02 -4.92 -26.08
CA LEU A 147 -3.73 -5.63 -27.15
C LEU A 147 -2.79 -5.70 -28.36
#